data_AF-A0A1X7RTZ8-F1
#
_entry.id   AF-A0A1X7RTZ8-F1
#
_cell.length_a   1.000
_cell.length_b   1.000
_cell.length_c   1.000
_cell.angle_alpha   90.00
_cell.angle_beta   90.00
_cell.angle_gamma   90.00
#
_symmetry.space_group_name_H-M   'P 1'
#
loop_
_entity.id
_entity.type
_entity.pdbx_description
1 polymer ?
#
loop_
_entity_poly.entity_id
_entity_poly.type
_entity_poly.pdbx_seq_one_letter_code
_entity_poly.pdbx_strand_id
1 'polypeptide(L)'
;MPPRPFPLQLGIGIDTIHKPRLRRLVLKDIDEDRSLRAFLRRLLTQSEQREFWGRMPPKGSLLQSEDGICTAVDYLAGRWAAKEAAIKAVKPRNLRLMEVEIRRAPEHDGRRGVYAVIFDHIAETRNQNNTLDRSADDTQDVDYVNAHEVDTARPADDERPGQVARISISHDGEYATAVCMAAESPLPGDVGGEAAARMP
;
A
#
# COMPACT_ATOMS: atom_id res chain seq x y z
N MET A 1 -36.88 -10.76 -17.94
CA MET A 1 -35.85 -9.73 -18.19
C MET A 1 -34.56 -10.18 -17.54
N PRO A 2 -33.38 -9.97 -18.16
CA PRO A 2 -32.12 -10.20 -17.48
C PRO A 2 -31.99 -9.26 -16.27
N PRO A 3 -31.25 -9.67 -15.22
CA PRO A 3 -30.97 -8.80 -14.08
C PRO A 3 -30.21 -7.54 -14.54
N ARG A 4 -30.57 -6.38 -13.97
CA ARG A 4 -29.88 -5.11 -14.22
C ARG A 4 -28.59 -5.05 -13.38
N PRO A 5 -27.48 -4.49 -13.90
CA PRO A 5 -26.26 -4.32 -13.12
C PRO A 5 -26.47 -3.33 -11.97
N PHE A 6 -25.56 -3.39 -10.99
CA PHE A 6 -25.54 -2.42 -9.90
C PHE A 6 -25.27 -1.00 -10.47
N PRO A 7 -26.03 0.04 -10.07
CA PRO A 7 -26.04 1.31 -10.77
C PRO A 7 -24.77 2.17 -10.61
N LEU A 8 -23.92 1.87 -9.63
CA LEU A 8 -22.66 2.58 -9.39
C LEU A 8 -21.52 1.56 -9.43
N GLN A 9 -20.52 1.74 -10.28
CA GLN A 9 -19.33 0.86 -10.33
C GLN A 9 -18.42 1.15 -9.13
N LEU A 10 -18.83 0.68 -7.95
CA LEU A 10 -18.12 0.83 -6.69
C LEU A 10 -17.86 -0.53 -6.07
N GLY A 11 -16.59 -0.81 -5.81
CA GLY A 11 -16.16 -1.99 -5.11
C GLY A 11 -15.89 -1.67 -3.64
N ILE A 12 -16.19 -2.64 -2.79
CA ILE A 12 -15.97 -2.56 -1.35
C ILE A 12 -15.03 -3.69 -0.94
N GLY A 13 -14.07 -3.36 -0.08
CA GLY A 13 -13.19 -4.34 0.53
C GLY A 13 -13.08 -4.13 2.03
N ILE A 14 -13.00 -5.23 2.76
CA ILE A 14 -12.80 -5.26 4.21
C ILE A 14 -11.68 -6.23 4.55
N ASP A 15 -10.88 -5.88 5.54
CA ASP A 15 -9.84 -6.75 6.06
C ASP A 15 -9.63 -6.59 7.57
N THR A 16 -9.12 -7.65 8.20
CA THR A 16 -8.76 -7.70 9.61
C THR A 16 -7.42 -8.40 9.82
N ILE A 17 -6.58 -7.84 10.67
CA ILE A 17 -5.24 -8.32 10.97
C ILE A 17 -5.11 -8.57 12.47
N HIS A 18 -4.68 -9.77 12.83
CA HIS A 18 -4.37 -10.16 14.21
C HIS A 18 -2.92 -9.78 14.57
N LYS A 19 -2.75 -8.79 15.45
CA LYS A 19 -1.47 -8.18 15.82
C LYS A 19 -0.47 -9.17 16.45
N PRO A 20 -0.84 -10.08 17.38
CA PRO A 20 0.09 -11.06 17.92
C PRO A 20 0.66 -12.01 16.85
N ARG A 21 -0.13 -12.35 15.82
CA ARG A 21 0.36 -13.14 14.68
C ARG A 21 1.31 -12.31 13.82
N LEU A 22 0.96 -11.05 13.56
CA LEU A 22 1.83 -10.13 12.81
C LEU A 22 3.18 -9.96 13.49
N ARG A 23 3.20 -9.74 14.80
CA ARG A 23 4.42 -9.62 15.60
C ARG A 23 5.36 -10.80 15.40
N ARG A 24 4.85 -12.03 15.50
CA ARG A 24 5.65 -13.25 15.28
C ARG A 24 6.19 -13.34 13.85
N LEU A 25 5.48 -12.79 12.88
CA LEU A 25 5.92 -12.76 11.48
C LEU A 25 7.03 -11.72 11.25
N VAL A 26 6.92 -10.56 11.89
CA VAL A 26 7.88 -9.46 11.79
C VAL A 26 9.18 -9.81 12.53
N LEU A 27 9.08 -10.46 13.68
CA LEU A 27 10.22 -10.83 14.56
C LEU A 27 10.58 -12.33 14.42
N LYS A 28 10.49 -12.88 13.21
CA LYS A 28 10.61 -14.33 12.99
C LYS A 28 12.04 -14.86 13.11
N ASP A 29 13.03 -14.07 12.68
CA ASP A 29 14.42 -14.50 12.56
C ASP A 29 15.29 -14.02 13.73
N ILE A 30 16.46 -14.64 13.91
CA ILE A 30 17.49 -14.26 14.90
C ILE A 30 17.91 -12.79 14.71
N ASP A 31 17.96 -12.35 13.45
CA ASP A 31 18.20 -10.96 13.06
C ASP A 31 16.84 -10.28 12.82
N GLU A 32 16.20 -9.88 13.92
CA GLU A 32 14.87 -9.26 13.90
C GLU A 32 14.83 -7.99 13.03
N ASP A 33 15.93 -7.22 13.02
CA ASP A 33 16.09 -6.04 12.18
C ASP A 33 16.05 -6.36 10.69
N ARG A 34 16.74 -7.43 10.28
CA ARG A 34 16.70 -7.92 8.90
C ARG A 34 15.31 -8.41 8.52
N SER A 35 14.67 -9.17 9.41
CA SER A 35 13.30 -9.69 9.20
C SER A 35 12.31 -8.53 9.03
N LEU A 36 12.34 -7.54 9.93
CA LEU A 36 11.54 -6.34 9.84
C LEU A 36 11.78 -5.62 8.51
N ARG A 37 13.03 -5.36 8.11
CA ARG A 37 13.32 -4.69 6.83
C ARG A 37 12.85 -5.47 5.62
N ALA A 38 12.99 -6.80 5.63
CA ALA A 38 12.48 -7.65 4.56
C ALA A 38 10.96 -7.63 4.48
N PHE A 39 10.29 -7.52 5.63
CA PHE A 39 8.84 -7.38 5.73
C PHE A 39 8.36 -6.01 5.23
N LEU A 40 8.97 -4.92 5.68
CA LEU A 40 8.63 -3.55 5.27
C LEU A 40 8.73 -3.37 3.75
N ARG A 41 9.76 -3.93 3.10
CA ARG A 41 9.93 -3.87 1.63
C ARG A 41 8.82 -4.56 0.85
N ARG A 42 8.07 -5.49 1.47
CA ARG A 42 6.94 -6.19 0.84
C ARG A 42 5.60 -5.50 1.11
N LEU A 43 5.50 -4.78 2.22
CA LEU A 43 4.26 -4.18 2.69
C LEU A 43 4.15 -2.69 2.37
N LEU A 44 5.21 -1.90 2.60
CA LEU A 44 5.18 -0.43 2.59
C LEU A 44 5.93 0.15 1.39
N THR A 45 5.33 1.14 0.72
CA THR A 45 6.00 1.98 -0.29
C THR A 45 7.22 2.70 0.29
N GLN A 46 8.10 3.22 -0.58
CA GLN A 46 9.27 3.97 -0.11
C GLN A 46 8.86 5.22 0.68
N SER A 47 7.79 5.89 0.25
CA SER A 47 7.13 6.96 0.99
C SER A 47 6.67 6.52 2.39
N GLU A 48 5.91 5.44 2.49
CA GLU A 48 5.44 4.90 3.77
C GLU A 48 6.58 4.39 4.66
N GLN A 49 7.67 3.88 4.09
CA GLN A 49 8.86 3.48 4.85
C GLN A 49 9.57 4.69 5.45
N ARG A 50 9.73 5.79 4.69
CA ARG A 50 10.27 7.04 5.23
C ARG A 50 9.40 7.57 6.35
N GLU A 51 8.08 7.55 6.16
CA GLU A 51 7.13 7.94 7.20
C GLU A 51 7.25 7.04 8.44
N PHE A 52 7.31 5.72 8.24
CA PHE A 52 7.47 4.75 9.32
C PHE A 52 8.71 5.05 10.14
N TRP A 53 9.88 5.16 9.49
CA TRP A 53 11.14 5.45 10.19
C TRP A 53 11.21 6.85 10.80
N GLY A 54 10.44 7.82 10.28
CA GLY A 54 10.33 9.15 10.89
C GLY A 54 9.42 9.20 12.12
N ARG A 55 8.49 8.25 12.28
CA ARG A 55 7.61 8.13 13.45
C ARG A 55 8.18 7.25 14.55
N MET A 56 8.95 6.23 14.17
CA MET A 56 9.47 5.25 15.11
C MET A 56 10.66 5.81 15.91
N PRO A 57 10.91 5.32 17.14
CA PRO A 57 12.15 5.60 17.84
C PRO A 57 13.38 5.19 16.99
N PRO A 58 14.57 5.73 17.30
CA PRO A 58 15.80 5.41 16.58
C PRO A 58 15.96 3.90 16.40
N LYS A 59 16.46 3.47 15.24
CA LYS A 59 16.48 2.06 14.80
C LYS A 59 17.00 1.08 15.86
N GLY A 60 18.00 1.48 16.64
CA GLY A 60 18.54 0.64 17.71
C GLY A 60 17.56 0.41 18.87
N SER A 61 16.67 1.35 19.16
CA SER A 61 15.75 1.27 20.30
C SER A 61 14.38 0.66 19.96
N LEU A 62 14.02 0.57 18.67
CA LEU A 62 12.69 0.12 18.24
C LEU A 62 12.37 -1.31 18.69
N LEU A 63 13.32 -2.22 18.51
CA LEU A 63 13.18 -3.64 18.85
C LEU A 63 13.66 -3.97 20.26
N GLN A 64 14.26 -2.99 20.96
CA GLN A 64 14.75 -3.17 22.33
C GLN A 64 13.68 -2.89 23.39
N SER A 65 12.57 -2.23 23.03
CA SER A 65 11.48 -1.93 23.94
C SER A 65 10.16 -2.55 23.48
N GLU A 66 9.41 -3.05 24.45
CA GLU A 66 8.10 -3.64 24.18
C GLU A 66 7.11 -2.62 23.60
N ASP A 67 7.16 -1.38 24.09
CA ASP A 67 6.36 -0.27 23.58
C ASP A 67 6.73 0.07 22.12
N GLY A 68 8.03 0.00 21.77
CA GLY A 68 8.51 0.19 20.41
C GLY A 68 7.98 -0.88 19.46
N ILE A 69 8.05 -2.14 19.88
CA ILE A 69 7.51 -3.28 19.14
C ILE A 69 5.99 -3.13 18.95
N CYS A 70 5.25 -2.84 20.03
CA CYS A 70 3.79 -2.64 19.96
C CYS A 70 3.42 -1.50 19.01
N THR A 71 4.12 -0.36 19.09
CA THR A 71 3.91 0.79 18.20
C THR A 71 4.17 0.44 16.73
N ALA A 72 5.26 -0.29 16.45
CA ALA A 72 5.55 -0.77 15.10
C ALA A 72 4.49 -1.74 14.59
N VAL A 73 4.09 -2.72 15.41
CA VAL A 73 3.09 -3.72 15.07
C VAL A 73 1.73 -3.07 14.82
N ASP A 74 1.30 -2.11 15.64
CA ASP A 74 0.05 -1.38 15.47
C ASP A 74 0.02 -0.61 14.14
N TYR A 75 1.11 0.09 13.83
CA TYR A 75 1.25 0.80 12.56
C TYR A 75 1.17 -0.17 11.38
N LEU A 76 1.94 -1.26 11.42
CA LEU A 76 1.99 -2.24 10.33
C LEU A 76 0.68 -2.99 10.16
N ALA A 77 -0.01 -3.32 11.25
CA ALA A 77 -1.31 -3.98 11.21
C ALA A 77 -2.35 -3.09 10.52
N GLY A 78 -2.39 -1.80 10.86
CA GLY A 78 -3.28 -0.84 10.22
C GLY A 78 -2.99 -0.69 8.72
N ARG A 79 -1.71 -0.57 8.34
CA ARG A 79 -1.31 -0.46 6.92
C ARG A 79 -1.61 -1.73 6.14
N TRP A 80 -1.40 -2.91 6.73
CA TRP A 80 -1.72 -4.17 6.07
C TRP A 80 -3.22 -4.32 5.86
N ALA A 81 -4.03 -4.19 6.92
CA ALA A 81 -5.48 -4.27 6.80
C ALA A 81 -6.01 -3.30 5.74
N ALA A 82 -5.51 -2.06 5.75
CA ALA A 82 -5.89 -1.03 4.78
C ALA A 82 -5.58 -1.42 3.33
N LYS A 83 -4.36 -1.91 3.07
CA LYS A 83 -3.94 -2.29 1.72
C LYS A 83 -4.70 -3.52 1.21
N GLU A 84 -4.94 -4.52 2.06
CA GLU A 84 -5.76 -5.69 1.69
C GLU A 84 -7.20 -5.30 1.41
N ALA A 85 -7.80 -4.43 2.23
CA ALA A 85 -9.13 -3.88 1.98
C ALA A 85 -9.18 -3.14 0.64
N ALA A 86 -8.16 -2.34 0.30
CA ALA A 86 -8.08 -1.68 -1.00
C ALA A 86 -7.97 -2.66 -2.16
N ILE A 87 -7.11 -3.69 -2.06
CA ILE A 87 -6.95 -4.73 -3.09
C ILE A 87 -8.27 -5.49 -3.32
N LYS A 88 -9.03 -5.76 -2.26
CA LYS A 88 -10.35 -6.39 -2.34
C LYS A 88 -11.38 -5.48 -3.01
N ALA A 89 -11.33 -4.17 -2.73
CA ALA A 89 -12.26 -3.18 -3.28
C ALA A 89 -12.11 -2.95 -4.79
N VAL A 90 -11.03 -3.43 -5.43
CA VAL A 90 -10.79 -3.23 -6.86
C VAL A 90 -10.60 -4.54 -7.63
N LYS A 91 -11.10 -5.65 -7.09
CA LYS A 91 -11.16 -6.91 -7.83
C LYS A 91 -11.95 -6.70 -9.14
N PRO A 92 -11.52 -7.33 -10.26
CA PRO A 92 -10.56 -8.42 -10.37
C PRO A 92 -9.08 -8.00 -10.51
N ARG A 93 -8.71 -6.71 -10.33
CA ARG A 93 -7.29 -6.29 -10.43
C ARG A 93 -6.39 -7.14 -9.51
N ASN A 94 -5.23 -7.52 -10.03
CA ASN A 94 -4.25 -8.29 -9.28
C ASN A 94 -3.10 -7.39 -8.83
N LEU A 95 -3.33 -6.71 -7.71
CA LEU A 95 -2.40 -5.76 -7.13
C LEU A 95 -1.54 -6.39 -6.03
N ARG A 96 -0.31 -5.91 -5.91
CA ARG A 96 0.55 -6.15 -4.75
C ARG A 96 0.30 -5.07 -3.69
N LEU A 97 0.59 -5.38 -2.41
CA LEU A 97 0.48 -4.41 -1.31
C LEU A 97 1.27 -3.11 -1.57
N MET A 98 2.39 -3.23 -2.27
CA MET A 98 3.26 -2.13 -2.68
C MET A 98 2.66 -1.19 -3.73
N GLU A 99 1.60 -1.63 -4.43
CA GLU A 99 0.91 -0.86 -5.45
C GLU A 99 -0.27 -0.05 -4.86
N VAL A 100 -0.44 -0.13 -3.54
CA VAL A 100 -1.36 0.70 -2.76
C VAL A 100 -0.55 1.49 -1.74
N GLU A 101 -0.73 2.81 -1.70
CA GLU A 101 -0.13 3.68 -0.70
C GLU A 101 -1.22 4.28 0.20
N ILE A 102 -1.03 4.24 1.53
CA ILE A 102 -1.97 4.90 2.44
C ILE A 102 -1.44 6.28 2.84
N ARG A 103 -1.98 7.33 2.23
CA ARG A 103 -1.57 8.72 2.46
C ARG A 103 -2.43 9.38 3.53
N ARG A 104 -1.91 10.47 4.12
CA ARG A 104 -2.68 11.33 5.04
C ARG A 104 -3.47 12.35 4.25
N ALA A 105 -4.76 12.49 4.56
CA ALA A 105 -5.55 13.58 4.03
C ALA A 105 -5.10 14.92 4.64
N PRO A 106 -5.24 16.04 3.89
CA PRO A 106 -5.15 17.36 4.50
C PRO A 106 -6.18 17.46 5.62
N GLU A 107 -5.83 18.22 6.66
CA GLU A 107 -6.66 18.36 7.85
C GLU A 107 -7.98 19.03 7.46
N HIS A 108 -9.09 18.35 7.73
CA HIS A 108 -10.43 18.89 7.54
C HIS A 108 -11.16 18.79 8.88
N ASP A 109 -11.58 19.93 9.40
CA ASP A 109 -12.33 20.01 10.67
C ASP A 109 -11.60 19.37 11.87
N GLY A 110 -10.28 19.62 11.98
CA GLY A 110 -9.43 19.11 13.06
C GLY A 110 -9.20 17.59 13.05
N ARG A 111 -9.68 16.87 12.03
CA ARG A 111 -9.48 15.43 11.87
C ARG A 111 -8.52 15.16 10.72
N ARG A 112 -7.43 14.43 11.03
CA ARG A 112 -6.49 13.93 10.02
C ARG A 112 -6.91 12.52 9.58
N GLY A 113 -7.71 12.47 8.52
CA GLY A 113 -8.08 11.22 7.88
C GLY A 113 -6.93 10.60 7.07
N VAL A 114 -7.18 9.42 6.52
CA VAL A 114 -6.30 8.75 5.57
C VAL A 114 -7.07 8.41 4.30
N TYR A 115 -6.36 8.22 3.19
CA TYR A 115 -6.93 7.75 1.94
C TYR A 115 -6.01 6.76 1.22
N ALA A 116 -6.65 5.88 0.45
CA ALA A 116 -6.12 5.01 -0.57
C ALA A 116 -5.49 5.76 -1.75
N VAL A 117 -4.25 5.52 -2.15
CA VAL A 117 -3.82 5.70 -3.56
C VAL A 117 -3.51 4.33 -4.14
N ILE A 118 -4.28 3.91 -5.12
CA ILE A 118 -4.12 2.65 -5.83
C ILE A 118 -3.44 2.96 -7.15
N PHE A 119 -2.15 2.66 -7.27
CA PHE A 119 -1.38 2.99 -8.47
C PHE A 119 -1.88 2.21 -9.68
N ASP A 120 -1.81 2.86 -10.83
CA ASP A 120 -2.09 2.17 -12.09
C ASP A 120 -0.98 1.15 -12.37
N HIS A 121 -1.38 -0.01 -12.92
CA HIS A 121 -0.38 -0.92 -13.45
C HIS A 121 0.32 -0.19 -14.59
N ILE A 122 1.65 -0.05 -14.53
CA ILE A 122 2.45 0.30 -15.71
C ILE A 122 2.45 -0.91 -16.64
N ALA A 123 1.28 -1.27 -17.14
CA ALA A 123 1.10 -2.25 -18.18
C ALA A 123 1.35 -1.54 -19.51
N GLU A 124 2.61 -1.11 -19.78
CA GLU A 124 3.04 -0.76 -21.15
C GLU A 124 4.54 -0.43 -21.36
N THR A 125 5.46 -0.50 -20.39
CA THR A 125 6.91 -0.31 -20.71
C THR A 125 7.70 -1.61 -20.87
N ARG A 126 7.18 -2.76 -20.42
CA ARG A 126 7.93 -4.03 -20.44
C ARG A 126 7.85 -4.81 -21.76
N ASN A 127 6.99 -4.39 -22.69
CA ASN A 127 6.79 -5.09 -23.98
C ASN A 127 7.52 -4.43 -25.17
N GLN A 128 8.25 -3.32 -25.00
CA GLN A 128 9.11 -2.75 -26.06
C GLN A 128 10.61 -2.96 -25.82
N ASN A 129 11.05 -3.09 -24.57
CA ASN A 129 12.49 -3.22 -24.26
C ASN A 129 13.01 -4.67 -24.29
N ASN A 130 12.22 -5.66 -24.70
CA ASN A 130 12.61 -7.07 -24.69
C ASN A 130 13.04 -7.61 -26.07
N THR A 131 13.37 -6.73 -27.03
CA THR A 131 13.93 -7.12 -28.35
C THR A 131 15.32 -6.55 -28.64
N LEU A 132 15.91 -5.74 -27.76
CA LEU A 132 17.27 -5.20 -27.94
C LEU A 132 17.99 -5.10 -26.59
N ASP A 133 18.42 -6.24 -26.03
CA ASP A 133 19.74 -6.37 -25.39
C ASP A 133 19.92 -7.79 -24.83
N ARG A 134 20.47 -8.67 -25.67
CA ARG A 134 21.06 -9.93 -25.23
C ARG A 134 22.46 -9.99 -25.82
N SER A 135 23.40 -9.29 -25.20
CA SER A 135 24.83 -9.59 -25.32
C SER A 135 25.67 -8.75 -24.35
N ALA A 136 26.61 -9.45 -23.71
CA ALA A 136 27.72 -8.98 -22.85
C ALA A 136 27.32 -8.63 -21.40
N ASP A 137 27.58 -9.47 -20.40
CA ASP A 137 28.87 -9.95 -19.87
C ASP A 137 29.47 -9.02 -18.80
N ASP A 138 29.86 -9.70 -17.72
CA ASP A 138 30.89 -9.40 -16.73
C ASP A 138 30.72 -8.40 -15.55
N THR A 139 30.97 -9.00 -14.39
CA THR A 139 31.54 -8.54 -13.09
C THR A 139 31.25 -7.19 -12.42
N GLN A 140 31.02 -7.34 -11.10
CA GLN A 140 31.72 -6.73 -9.95
C GLN A 140 30.90 -5.89 -8.96
N ASP A 141 31.17 -6.22 -7.69
CA ASP A 141 30.79 -5.56 -6.45
C ASP A 141 31.10 -4.06 -6.45
N VAL A 142 30.20 -3.26 -5.86
CA VAL A 142 30.61 -2.03 -5.19
C VAL A 142 29.73 -1.67 -3.99
N ASP A 143 30.44 -1.19 -2.99
CA ASP A 143 30.11 -0.96 -1.59
C ASP A 143 29.03 0.09 -1.26
N TYR A 144 28.61 0.00 0.00
CA TYR A 144 27.81 0.97 0.74
C TYR A 144 28.48 2.35 0.90
N VAL A 145 27.60 3.32 1.15
CA VAL A 145 27.73 4.70 1.67
C VAL A 145 28.33 5.80 0.79
N ASN A 146 27.47 6.75 0.42
CA ASN A 146 27.67 8.11 0.90
C ASN A 146 26.35 8.86 1.15
N ALA A 147 26.18 9.33 2.38
CA ALA A 147 25.15 10.28 2.76
C ALA A 147 25.76 11.68 2.61
N HIS A 148 25.23 12.48 1.68
CA HIS A 148 25.04 13.93 1.80
C HIS A 148 24.74 14.51 0.42
N GLU A 149 23.45 14.72 0.15
CA GLU A 149 22.97 15.91 -0.56
C GLU A 149 21.48 16.04 -0.24
N VAL A 150 21.14 17.06 0.54
CA VAL A 150 19.77 17.44 0.86
C VAL A 150 19.26 18.22 -0.35
N ASP A 151 18.76 17.48 -1.34
CA ASP A 151 18.02 18.07 -2.45
C ASP A 151 16.53 18.14 -2.08
N THR A 152 15.99 19.35 -2.06
CA THR A 152 14.59 19.68 -1.74
C THR A 152 13.64 19.37 -2.90
N ALA A 153 13.93 18.33 -3.68
CA ALA A 153 13.05 17.80 -4.70
C ALA A 153 11.92 17.00 -4.03
N ARG A 154 10.65 17.36 -4.31
CA ARG A 154 9.50 16.52 -3.97
C ARG A 154 9.77 15.12 -4.51
N PRO A 155 9.70 14.06 -3.67
CA PRO A 155 10.10 12.73 -4.10
C PRO A 155 9.21 12.27 -5.25
N ALA A 156 9.82 11.76 -6.33
CA ALA A 156 9.21 11.29 -7.57
C ALA A 156 8.06 10.26 -7.43
N ASP A 157 7.82 9.73 -6.23
CA ASP A 157 6.68 8.85 -5.94
C ASP A 157 5.33 9.60 -5.85
N ASP A 158 5.32 10.93 -5.66
CA ASP A 158 4.08 11.71 -5.60
C ASP A 158 3.40 11.89 -6.97
N GLU A 159 4.11 11.68 -8.08
CA GLU A 159 3.63 11.89 -9.45
C GLU A 159 3.15 10.61 -10.15
N ARG A 160 3.23 9.44 -9.49
CA ARG A 160 2.74 8.20 -10.09
C ARG A 160 1.21 8.26 -10.24
N PRO A 161 0.68 8.02 -11.45
CA PRO A 161 -0.76 8.00 -11.67
C PRO A 161 -1.41 6.87 -10.88
N GLY A 162 -2.60 7.15 -10.34
CA GLY A 162 -3.35 6.20 -9.56
C GLY A 162 -4.72 6.72 -9.16
N GLN A 163 -5.57 5.79 -8.74
CA GLN A 163 -6.91 6.07 -8.30
C GLN A 163 -6.94 6.32 -6.79
N VAL A 164 -7.59 7.41 -6.37
CA VAL A 164 -7.87 7.66 -4.95
C VAL A 164 -9.05 6.80 -4.49
N ALA A 165 -8.90 6.14 -3.34
CA ALA A 165 -9.93 5.36 -2.68
C ALA A 165 -10.19 5.84 -1.25
N ARG A 166 -11.45 5.79 -0.81
CA ARG A 166 -11.80 6.15 0.57
C ARG A 166 -11.52 4.97 1.48
N ILE A 167 -10.82 5.23 2.59
CA ILE A 167 -10.46 4.18 3.53
C ILE A 167 -10.70 4.62 4.96
N SER A 168 -11.14 3.66 5.78
CA SER A 168 -11.24 3.80 7.23
C SER A 168 -10.42 2.70 7.88
N ILE A 169 -9.66 3.04 8.91
CA ILE A 169 -8.81 2.12 9.67
C ILE A 169 -9.19 2.27 11.14
N SER A 170 -9.34 1.16 11.83
CA SER A 170 -9.56 1.13 13.28
C SER A 170 -8.72 0.05 13.93
N HIS A 171 -8.42 0.25 15.20
CA HIS A 171 -7.75 -0.73 16.05
C HIS A 171 -8.64 -1.04 17.23
N ASP A 172 -8.78 -2.32 17.56
CA ASP A 172 -9.52 -2.78 18.73
C ASP A 172 -8.77 -3.97 19.35
N GLY A 173 -8.24 -3.75 20.56
CA GLY A 173 -7.39 -4.70 21.27
C GLY A 173 -6.28 -5.27 20.38
N GLU A 174 -6.34 -6.58 20.15
CA GLU A 174 -5.36 -7.35 19.37
C GLU A 174 -5.58 -7.33 17.86
N TYR A 175 -6.57 -6.57 17.37
CA TYR A 175 -6.93 -6.53 15.95
C TYR A 175 -6.80 -5.13 15.36
N ALA A 176 -6.44 -5.08 14.08
CA ALA A 176 -6.58 -3.91 13.23
C ALA A 176 -7.55 -4.26 12.10
N THR A 177 -8.50 -3.38 11.83
CA THR A 177 -9.49 -3.56 10.76
C THR A 177 -9.46 -2.38 9.82
N ALA A 178 -9.80 -2.63 8.56
CA ALA A 178 -9.98 -1.57 7.59
C ALA A 178 -11.11 -1.87 6.62
N VAL A 179 -11.75 -0.80 6.18
CA VAL A 179 -12.78 -0.83 5.13
C VAL A 179 -12.39 0.17 4.06
N CYS A 180 -12.43 -0.27 2.80
CA CYS A 180 -12.10 0.53 1.64
C CYS A 180 -13.27 0.54 0.65
N MET A 181 -13.49 1.71 0.03
CA MET A 181 -14.41 1.90 -1.07
C MET A 181 -13.64 2.54 -2.23
N ALA A 182 -13.74 1.95 -3.41
CA ALA A 182 -13.02 2.37 -4.60
C ALA A 182 -13.97 2.32 -5.82
N ALA A 183 -13.74 3.19 -6.80
CA ALA A 183 -14.35 3.02 -8.12
C ALA A 183 -13.83 1.71 -8.74
N GLU A 184 -14.72 0.94 -9.34
CA GLU A 184 -14.33 -0.20 -10.18
C GLU A 184 -13.91 0.31 -11.56
N SER A 185 -12.93 -0.36 -12.17
CA SER A 185 -12.62 -0.10 -13.57
C SER A 185 -13.73 -0.68 -14.44
N PRO A 186 -14.30 0.07 -15.40
CA PRO A 186 -15.36 -0.44 -16.26
C PRO A 186 -14.86 -1.67 -17.03
N LEU A 187 -15.58 -2.78 -16.93
CA LEU A 187 -15.27 -3.99 -17.69
C LEU A 187 -15.68 -3.79 -19.17
N PRO A 188 -15.01 -4.45 -20.14
CA PRO A 188 -15.45 -4.43 -21.53
C PRO A 188 -16.88 -4.97 -21.66
N GLY A 189 -17.80 -4.14 -22.15
CA GLY A 189 -19.24 -4.47 -22.26
C GLY A 189 -20.10 -3.91 -21.11
N ASP A 190 -19.49 -3.25 -20.13
CA ASP A 190 -20.21 -2.59 -19.05
C ASP A 190 -20.79 -1.25 -19.55
N VAL A 191 -22.11 -1.21 -19.74
CA VAL A 191 -22.84 0.03 -20.05
C VAL A 191 -22.92 0.83 -18.76
N GLY A 192 -21.83 1.52 -18.43
CA GLY A 192 -21.59 2.22 -17.16
C GLY A 192 -22.88 2.65 -16.49
N GLY A 193 -23.08 2.24 -15.24
CA GLY A 193 -24.40 2.14 -14.58
C GLY A 193 -25.33 3.36 -14.69
N GLU A 194 -24.79 4.53 -15.04
CA GLU A 194 -25.54 5.72 -15.45
C GLU A 194 -26.41 5.50 -16.71
N ALA A 195 -25.96 4.73 -17.71
CA ALA A 195 -26.72 4.41 -18.92
C ALA A 195 -27.87 3.41 -18.66
N ALA A 196 -27.65 2.43 -17.78
CA ALA A 196 -28.68 1.45 -17.39
C ALA A 196 -29.73 2.03 -16.42
N ALA A 197 -29.35 2.99 -15.58
CA ALA A 197 -30.26 3.66 -14.65
C ALA A 197 -31.18 4.70 -15.31
N ARG A 198 -30.84 5.18 -16.52
CA ARG A 198 -31.62 6.18 -17.27
C ARG A 198 -32.63 5.59 -18.25
N MET A 199 -32.73 4.26 -18.38
CA MET A 199 -33.79 3.65 -19.20
C MET A 199 -35.07 3.43 -18.38
N PRO A 200 -36.19 4.09 -18.76
CA PRO A 200 -37.48 3.97 -18.08
C PRO A 200 -38.06 2.55 -18.15
#